data_AF-A0A1I7E3D9-F1
#
_entry.id   AF-A0A1I7E3D9-F1
#
_cell.length_a   1.000
_cell.length_b   1.000
_cell.length_c   1.000
_cell.angle_alpha   90.00
_cell.angle_beta   90.00
_cell.angle_gamma   90.00
#
_symmetry.space_group_name_H-M   'P 1'
#
loop_
_entity.id
_entity.type
_entity.pdbx_description
1 polymer ?
#
loop_
_entity_poly.entity_id
_entity_poly.type
_entity_poly.pdbx_seq_one_letter_code
_entity_poly.pdbx_strand_id
1 'polypeptide(L)'
;MDFATQAESIRELTQKYNVEYIGIDATGLGQGVFQLVRSFYPAARDIRYTPEMKTAMVLKAKDTITRGCLEYDVSATDITQSFMSIRKTMTSSGRSATYEASRTEEASHADLAWATMHVLINEPLTAASGQPSSSILEFY
;
A
#
# COMPACT_ATOMS: atom_id res chain seq x y z
N MET A 1 18.81 -7.20 7.34
CA MET A 1 18.87 -6.59 6.00
C MET A 1 19.00 -5.09 6.19
N ASP A 2 20.03 -4.45 5.62
CA ASP A 2 20.19 -2.99 5.71
C ASP A 2 19.29 -2.27 4.69
N PHE A 3 19.20 -0.93 4.78
CA PHE A 3 18.34 -0.14 3.90
C PHE A 3 18.79 -0.18 2.44
N ALA A 4 20.09 -0.28 2.20
CA ALA A 4 20.67 -0.34 0.86
C ALA A 4 20.26 -1.63 0.13
N THR A 5 20.32 -2.77 0.82
CA THR A 5 19.88 -4.06 0.27
C THR A 5 18.39 -4.03 -0.07
N GLN A 6 17.54 -3.44 0.77
CA GLN A 6 16.10 -3.30 0.48
C GLN A 6 15.85 -2.42 -0.75
N ALA A 7 16.51 -1.27 -0.84
CA ALA A 7 16.38 -0.37 -1.98
C ALA A 7 16.85 -1.02 -3.27
N GLU A 8 17.91 -1.83 -3.21
CA GLU A 8 18.42 -2.58 -4.35
C GLU A 8 17.43 -3.66 -4.82
N SER A 9 16.82 -4.41 -3.90
CA SER A 9 15.74 -5.34 -4.26
C SER A 9 14.56 -4.65 -4.93
N ILE A 10 14.21 -3.43 -4.50
CA ILE A 10 13.18 -2.63 -5.17
C ILE A 10 13.64 -2.22 -6.59
N ARG A 11 14.91 -1.84 -6.75
CA ARG A 11 15.49 -1.48 -8.05
C ARG A 11 15.47 -2.65 -9.04
N GLU A 12 15.73 -3.86 -8.58
CA GLU A 12 15.62 -5.06 -9.42
C GLU A 12 14.18 -5.28 -9.89
N LEU A 13 13.18 -5.03 -9.03
CA LEU A 13 11.77 -5.12 -9.40
C LEU A 13 11.37 -4.09 -10.46
N THR A 14 11.90 -2.86 -10.39
CA THR A 14 11.63 -1.83 -11.41
C THR A 14 12.27 -2.14 -12.76
N GLN A 15 13.30 -3.00 -12.79
CA GLN A 15 13.90 -3.49 -14.04
C GLN A 15 13.13 -4.67 -14.62
N LYS A 16 12.48 -5.47 -13.77
CA LYS A 16 11.70 -6.64 -14.18
C LYS A 16 10.29 -6.29 -14.65
N TYR A 17 9.67 -5.28 -14.07
CA TYR A 17 8.28 -4.90 -14.33
C TYR A 17 8.17 -3.45 -14.81
N ASN A 18 7.12 -3.16 -15.60
CA ASN A 18 6.75 -1.78 -15.89
C ASN A 18 6.03 -1.18 -14.68
N VAL A 19 6.80 -0.64 -13.74
CA VAL A 19 6.28 -0.07 -12.50
C VAL A 19 5.75 1.34 -12.76
N GLU A 20 4.47 1.56 -12.47
CA GLU A 20 3.84 2.89 -12.57
C GLU A 20 3.84 3.63 -11.22
N TYR A 21 3.76 2.88 -10.12
CA TYR A 21 3.62 3.44 -8.79
C TYR A 21 4.43 2.64 -7.75
N ILE A 22 5.08 3.38 -6.85
CA ILE A 22 5.78 2.85 -5.68
C ILE A 22 5.34 3.65 -4.46
N GLY A 23 4.72 2.98 -3.50
CA GLY A 23 4.35 3.55 -2.19
C GLY A 23 5.18 2.91 -1.09
N ILE A 24 5.94 3.71 -0.32
CA ILE A 24 6.81 3.23 0.76
C ILE A 24 6.33 3.79 2.09
N ASP A 25 6.17 2.92 3.10
CA ASP A 25 5.94 3.38 4.47
C ASP A 25 7.20 4.09 5.00
N ALA A 26 7.10 5.42 5.15
CA ALA A 26 8.18 6.26 5.64
C ALA A 26 7.93 6.78 7.06
N THR A 27 7.04 6.13 7.82
CA THR A 27 6.67 6.57 9.19
C THR A 27 7.82 6.41 10.19
N GLY A 28 8.75 5.50 9.93
CA GLY A 28 9.91 5.24 10.78
C GLY A 28 11.13 4.83 9.97
N LEU A 29 11.63 3.61 10.20
CA LEU A 29 12.86 3.10 9.58
C LEU A 29 12.80 3.11 8.03
N GLY A 30 11.61 2.98 7.44
CA GLY A 30 11.43 3.01 5.99
C GLY A 30 11.75 4.34 5.32
N GLN A 31 11.94 5.44 6.08
CA GLN A 31 12.39 6.71 5.53
C GLN A 31 13.76 6.61 4.84
N GLY A 32 14.67 5.80 5.38
CA GLY A 32 15.98 5.57 4.76
C GLY A 32 15.86 4.86 3.40
N VAL A 33 14.98 3.85 3.32
CA VAL A 33 14.70 3.14 2.06
C VAL A 33 14.04 4.07 1.06
N PHE A 34 13.07 4.89 1.48
CA PHE A 34 12.41 5.86 0.61
C PHE A 34 13.39 6.85 -0.03
N GLN A 35 14.35 7.36 0.75
CA GLN A 35 15.39 8.27 0.23
C GLN A 35 16.25 7.61 -0.85
N LEU A 36 16.66 6.37 -0.62
CA LEU A 36 17.46 5.61 -1.58
C LEU A 36 16.65 5.28 -2.84
N VAL A 37 15.40 4.85 -2.71
CA VAL A 37 14.52 4.54 -3.86
C VAL A 37 14.26 5.77 -4.71
N ARG A 38 14.05 6.94 -4.10
CA ARG A 38 13.87 8.21 -4.82
C ARG A 38 15.04 8.60 -5.72
N SER A 39 16.24 8.08 -5.47
CA SER A 39 17.42 8.37 -6.31
C SER A 39 17.33 7.73 -7.71
N PHE A 40 16.70 6.56 -7.82
CA PHE A 40 16.54 5.85 -9.10
C PHE A 40 15.09 5.79 -9.59
N TYR A 41 14.11 6.01 -8.72
CA TYR A 41 12.70 6.13 -9.06
C TYR A 41 12.10 7.40 -8.43
N PRO A 42 12.30 8.57 -9.05
CA PRO A 42 11.84 9.84 -8.48
C PRO A 42 10.32 9.91 -8.26
N ALA A 43 9.51 9.14 -8.97
CA ALA A 43 8.06 9.15 -8.79
C ALA A 43 7.56 8.39 -7.54
N ALA A 44 8.45 7.77 -6.75
CA ALA A 44 8.08 7.07 -5.51
C ALA A 44 7.43 8.04 -4.52
N ARG A 45 6.40 7.57 -3.81
CA ARG A 45 5.64 8.34 -2.81
C ARG A 45 5.84 7.78 -1.41
N ASP A 46 5.98 8.68 -0.43
CA ASP A 46 5.98 8.31 0.97
C ASP A 46 4.55 8.13 1.48
N ILE A 47 4.37 7.13 2.34
CA ILE A 47 3.12 6.85 3.05
C ILE A 47 3.41 7.00 4.53
N ARG A 48 2.59 7.80 5.22
CA ARG A 48 2.67 7.99 6.67
C ARG A 48 1.49 7.32 7.35
N TYR A 49 1.77 6.40 8.27
CA TYR A 49 0.81 5.55 8.97
C TYR A 49 0.06 6.27 10.09
N THR A 50 -0.61 7.37 9.76
CA THR A 50 -1.57 7.99 10.67
C THR A 50 -2.85 7.13 10.76
N PRO A 51 -3.64 7.22 11.84
CA PRO A 51 -4.93 6.52 11.93
C PRO A 51 -5.87 6.82 10.76
N GLU A 52 -5.84 8.04 10.25
CA GLU A 52 -6.64 8.49 9.10
C GLU A 52 -6.17 7.80 7.82
N MET A 53 -4.86 7.76 7.58
CA MET A 53 -4.29 7.07 6.42
C MET A 53 -4.61 5.57 6.43
N LYS A 54 -4.49 4.91 7.59
CA LYS A 54 -4.89 3.50 7.76
C LYS A 54 -6.35 3.28 7.41
N THR A 55 -7.22 4.16 7.88
CA THR A 55 -8.65 4.09 7.60
C THR A 55 -8.93 4.27 6.11
N ALA A 56 -8.30 5.25 5.46
CA ALA A 56 -8.43 5.47 4.02
C ALA A 56 -7.98 4.26 3.20
N MET A 57 -6.82 3.67 3.54
CA MET A 57 -6.30 2.46 2.89
C MET A 57 -7.27 1.28 2.99
N VAL A 58 -7.78 1.00 4.19
CA VAL A 58 -8.71 -0.13 4.40
C VAL A 58 -10.04 0.09 3.68
N LEU A 59 -10.59 1.31 3.72
CA LEU A 59 -11.83 1.62 3.03
C LEU A 59 -11.66 1.51 1.51
N LYS A 60 -10.55 1.99 0.95
CA LYS A 60 -10.26 1.87 -0.48
C LYS A 60 -10.04 0.43 -0.91
N ALA A 61 -9.35 -0.37 -0.10
CA ALA A 61 -9.17 -1.80 -0.36
C ALA A 61 -10.52 -2.52 -0.37
N LYS A 62 -11.38 -2.25 0.62
CA LYS A 62 -12.72 -2.82 0.69
C LYS A 62 -13.57 -2.48 -0.54
N ASP A 63 -13.55 -1.23 -0.99
CA ASP A 63 -14.22 -0.79 -2.22
C ASP A 63 -13.72 -1.57 -3.45
N THR A 64 -12.41 -1.70 -3.60
CA THR A 64 -11.78 -2.43 -4.71
C THR A 64 -12.15 -3.91 -4.73
N ILE A 65 -12.08 -4.56 -3.57
CA ILE A 65 -12.43 -5.98 -3.41
C ILE A 65 -13.93 -6.19 -3.68
N THR A 66 -14.79 -5.30 -3.16
CA THR A 66 -16.25 -5.41 -3.34
C THR A 66 -16.66 -5.28 -4.80
N ARG A 67 -15.92 -4.49 -5.59
CA ARG A 67 -16.12 -4.35 -7.04
C ARG A 67 -15.55 -5.52 -7.86
N GLY A 68 -14.82 -6.44 -7.24
CA GLY A 68 -14.14 -7.53 -7.94
C GLY A 68 -12.92 -7.10 -8.74
N CYS A 69 -12.32 -5.95 -8.43
CA CYS A 69 -11.17 -5.40 -9.17
C CYS A 69 -9.80 -5.84 -8.62
N LEU A 70 -9.78 -6.71 -7.60
CA LEU A 70 -8.57 -7.31 -7.06
C LEU A 70 -8.57 -8.81 -7.37
N GLU A 71 -7.72 -9.22 -8.30
CA GLU A 71 -7.55 -10.61 -8.73
C GLU A 71 -6.13 -11.09 -8.41
N TYR A 72 -6.01 -12.34 -7.97
CA TYR A 72 -4.75 -13.02 -7.73
C TYR A 72 -4.94 -14.53 -7.90
N ASP A 73 -3.84 -15.26 -8.05
CA ASP A 73 -3.88 -16.71 -8.22
C ASP A 73 -4.50 -17.41 -7.00
N VAL A 74 -5.31 -18.43 -7.23
CA VAL A 74 -5.99 -19.19 -6.17
C VAL A 74 -5.03 -19.82 -5.15
N SER A 75 -3.79 -20.11 -5.56
CA SER A 75 -2.75 -20.66 -4.70
C SER A 75 -2.14 -19.63 -3.74
N ALA A 76 -2.31 -18.32 -4.01
CA ALA A 76 -1.83 -17.23 -3.15
C ALA A 76 -2.76 -16.99 -1.94
N THR A 77 -2.97 -18.06 -1.17
CA THR A 77 -3.85 -18.06 0.01
C THR A 77 -3.35 -17.14 1.13
N ASP A 78 -2.05 -16.86 1.16
CA ASP A 78 -1.41 -15.92 2.07
C ASP A 78 -1.93 -14.48 1.91
N ILE A 79 -2.24 -14.03 0.69
CA ILE A 79 -2.88 -12.73 0.43
C ILE A 79 -4.21 -12.66 1.18
N THR A 80 -5.07 -13.66 0.99
CA THR A 80 -6.38 -13.72 1.64
C THR A 80 -6.26 -13.75 3.16
N GLN A 81 -5.38 -14.60 3.71
CA GLN A 81 -5.18 -14.69 5.16
C GLN A 81 -4.66 -13.38 5.73
N SER A 82 -3.77 -12.69 5.01
CA SER A 82 -3.25 -11.38 5.40
C SER A 82 -4.38 -10.36 5.55
N PHE A 83 -5.29 -10.26 4.57
CA PHE A 83 -6.45 -9.36 4.67
C PHE A 83 -7.41 -9.72 5.80
N MET A 84 -7.67 -11.02 6.02
CA MET A 84 -8.57 -11.50 7.07
C MET A 84 -8.03 -11.25 8.49
N SER A 85 -6.72 -11.07 8.64
CA SER A 85 -6.10 -10.77 9.94
C SER A 85 -6.25 -9.31 10.40
N ILE A 86 -6.74 -8.41 9.52
CA ILE A 86 -6.96 -6.99 9.84
C ILE A 86 -8.32 -6.81 10.52
N ARG A 87 -8.30 -6.21 11.71
CA ARG A 87 -9.50 -5.93 12.51
C ARG A 87 -9.66 -4.45 12.82
N LYS A 88 -10.91 -4.02 12.95
CA LYS A 88 -11.26 -2.69 13.45
C LYS A 88 -11.09 -2.68 14.97
N THR A 89 -10.38 -1.68 15.49
CA THR A 89 -10.14 -1.47 16.92
C THR A 89 -10.37 0.00 17.29
N MET A 90 -10.31 0.34 18.57
CA MET A 90 -10.30 1.73 19.03
C MET A 90 -8.86 2.19 19.26
N THR A 91 -8.58 3.45 18.93
CA THR A 91 -7.33 4.11 19.32
C THR A 91 -7.14 4.08 20.84
N SER A 92 -5.91 4.23 21.31
CA SER A 92 -5.56 4.21 22.74
C SER A 92 -6.32 5.24 23.59
N SER A 93 -6.76 6.35 22.97
CA SER A 93 -7.57 7.38 23.60
C SER A 93 -9.07 7.06 23.66
N GLY A 94 -9.51 6.01 22.97
CA GLY A 94 -10.92 5.62 22.83
C GLY A 94 -11.77 6.58 21.99
N ARG A 95 -11.19 7.64 21.41
CA ARG A 95 -11.95 8.69 20.70
C ARG A 95 -12.25 8.35 19.25
N SER A 96 -11.37 7.59 18.62
CA SER A 96 -11.47 7.23 17.20
C SER A 96 -11.29 5.74 16.99
N ALA A 97 -11.96 5.19 15.97
CA ALA A 97 -11.68 3.84 15.48
C ALA A 97 -10.44 3.85 14.58
N THR A 98 -9.73 2.73 14.54
CA THR A 98 -8.57 2.49 13.66
C THR A 98 -8.54 1.01 13.26
N TYR A 99 -7.54 0.61 12.49
CA TYR A 99 -7.33 -0.76 12.04
C TYR A 99 -5.97 -1.28 12.48
N GLU A 100 -5.96 -2.52 12.95
CA GLU A 100 -4.75 -3.23 13.39
C GLU A 100 -4.76 -4.67 12.89
N ALA A 101 -3.58 -5.25 12.71
CA ALA A 101 -3.42 -6.66 12.38
C ALA A 101 -3.17 -7.48 13.66
N SER A 102 -3.69 -8.71 13.73
CA SER A 102 -3.33 -9.64 14.79
C SER A 102 -1.85 -10.03 14.68
N ARG A 103 -1.10 -9.90 15.77
CA ARG A 103 0.33 -10.24 15.85
C ARG A 103 0.53 -11.73 16.16
N THR A 104 0.13 -12.61 15.27
CA THR A 104 0.49 -14.04 15.35
C THR A 104 1.61 -14.33 14.35
N GLU A 105 2.54 -15.23 14.70
CA GLU A 105 3.65 -15.62 13.81
C GLU A 105 3.13 -16.18 12.48
N GLU A 106 1.98 -16.87 12.46
CA GLU A 106 1.40 -17.39 11.22
C GLU A 106 0.80 -16.29 10.31
N ALA A 107 0.46 -15.11 10.86
CA ALA A 107 -0.20 -14.03 10.11
C ALA A 107 0.74 -12.93 9.62
N SER A 108 2.05 -13.01 9.94
CA SER A 108 3.10 -12.04 9.54
C SER A 108 2.61 -10.59 9.49
N HIS A 109 2.08 -10.09 10.61
CA HIS A 109 1.61 -8.70 10.80
C HIS A 109 0.65 -8.12 9.75
N ALA A 110 0.03 -8.95 8.93
CA ALA A 110 -0.70 -8.54 7.73
C ALA A 110 0.15 -7.73 6.72
N ASP A 111 1.47 -7.91 6.69
CA ASP A 111 2.39 -7.09 5.88
C ASP A 111 2.01 -7.11 4.39
N LEU A 112 1.59 -8.27 3.88
CA LEU A 112 1.16 -8.44 2.49
C LEU A 112 -0.12 -7.64 2.18
N ALA A 113 -1.09 -7.64 3.09
CA ALA A 113 -2.29 -6.81 2.95
C ALA A 113 -1.96 -5.33 3.01
N TRP A 114 -1.12 -4.88 3.96
CA TRP A 114 -0.68 -3.48 4.04
C TRP A 114 0.09 -3.02 2.80
N ALA A 115 1.00 -3.86 2.30
CA ALA A 115 1.72 -3.60 1.05
C ALA A 115 0.77 -3.54 -0.15
N THR A 116 -0.22 -4.42 -0.23
CA THR A 116 -1.25 -4.37 -1.28
C THR A 116 -2.05 -3.07 -1.19
N MET A 117 -2.44 -2.66 0.02
CA MET A 117 -3.19 -1.42 0.24
C MET A 117 -2.41 -0.15 -0.10
N HIS A 118 -1.07 -0.15 0.03
CA HIS A 118 -0.24 0.95 -0.47
C HIS A 118 -0.41 1.20 -1.96
N VAL A 119 -0.60 0.14 -2.74
CA VAL A 119 -0.81 0.23 -4.18
C VAL A 119 -2.25 0.63 -4.48
N LEU A 120 -3.23 0.02 -3.79
CA LEU A 120 -4.66 0.29 -4.02
C LEU A 120 -5.06 1.73 -3.73
N ILE A 121 -4.39 2.43 -2.81
CA ILE A 121 -4.69 3.84 -2.52
C ILE A 121 -4.30 4.78 -3.69
N ASN A 122 -3.46 4.34 -4.62
CA ASN A 122 -3.17 5.09 -5.84
C ASN A 122 -4.27 4.95 -6.91
N GLU A 123 -5.16 3.97 -6.78
CA GLU A 123 -6.27 3.80 -7.71
C GLU A 123 -7.29 4.94 -7.55
N PRO A 124 -7.64 5.67 -8.62
CA PRO A 124 -8.62 6.75 -8.54
C PRO A 124 -10.00 6.19 -8.18
N LEU A 125 -10.78 6.97 -7.43
CA LEU A 125 -12.17 6.59 -7.10
C LEU A 125 -13.04 6.46 -8.35
N THR A 126 -12.71 7.21 -9.41
CA THR A 126 -13.39 7.16 -10.71
C THR A 126 -13.06 5.92 -11.54
N ALA A 127 -12.14 5.06 -11.08
CA ALA A 127 -11.79 3.83 -11.80
C ALA A 127 -13.02 2.92 -12.05
N ALA A 128 -14.01 2.93 -11.15
CA ALA A 128 -15.28 2.23 -11.35
C ALA A 128 -16.13 2.78 -12.50
N SER A 129 -15.99 4.07 -12.81
CA SER A 129 -16.80 4.77 -13.81
C SER A 129 -16.18 4.75 -15.21
N GLY A 130 -14.99 4.15 -15.37
CA GLY A 130 -14.28 4.10 -16.64
C GLY A 130 -13.86 5.48 -17.18
N GLN A 131 -13.93 6.53 -16.36
CA GLN A 131 -13.57 7.88 -16.76
C GLN A 131 -12.07 8.09 -16.56
N PRO A 132 -11.28 8.30 -17.63
CA PRO A 132 -9.88 8.65 -17.49
C PRO A 132 -9.75 9.98 -16.75
N SER A 133 -8.79 10.07 -15.82
CA SER A 133 -8.42 11.34 -15.21
C SER A 133 -7.88 12.26 -16.30
N SER A 134 -8.65 13.28 -16.65
CA SER A 134 -8.23 14.28 -17.63
C SER A 134 -7.29 15.26 -16.94
N SER A 135 -5.99 14.98 -16.93
CA SER A 135 -4.99 16.01 -16.62
C SER A 135 -4.78 16.86 -17.86
N ILE A 136 -5.43 18.03 -17.94
CA ILE A 136 -5.07 19.05 -18.92
C ILE A 136 -3.73 19.65 -18.46
N LEU A 137 -2.65 19.34 -19.17
CA LEU A 137 -1.37 20.03 -19.08
C LEU A 137 -1.33 21.03 -20.25
N GLU A 138 -1.60 22.31 -19.97
CA GLU A 138 -1.28 23.38 -20.92
C GLU A 138 0.23 23.68 -20.83
N PHE A 139 0.91 23.56 -21.96
CA PHE A 139 2.27 24.08 -22.13
C PHE A 139 2.17 25.47 -22.75
N TYR A 140 2.70 26.48 -22.05
CA TYR A 140 2.95 27.82 -22.61
C TYR A 140 4.28 27.86 -23.35
#